data_AF-A0A522VNM9-F1
#
_entry.id   AF-A0A522VNM9-F1
#
_cell.length_a   1.000
_cell.length_b   1.000
_cell.length_c   1.000
_cell.angle_alpha   90.00
_cell.angle_beta   90.00
_cell.angle_gamma   90.00
#
_symmetry.space_group_name_H-M   'P 1'
#
loop_
_entity.id
_entity.type
_entity.pdbx_description
1 polymer ?
#
loop_
_entity_poly.entity_id
_entity_poly.type
_entity_poly.pdbx_seq_one_letter_code
_entity_poly.pdbx_strand_id
1 'polypeptide(L)' 'MSLLTIKGIYENGQISLEETVPSKKTISVIVTFLEEKPPGSKKNIFSSFNFKKSQQLSATLKTSLTDALIEERRKG' A
#
# COMPACT_ATOMS: atom_id res chain seq x y z
N MET A 1 -7.09 -6.60 41.85
CA MET A 1 -7.03 -5.42 40.96
C MET A 1 -7.27 -5.92 39.54
N SER A 2 -8.31 -5.45 38.86
CA SER A 2 -8.59 -5.84 37.47
C SER A 2 -7.96 -4.83 36.52
N LEU A 3 -7.18 -5.31 35.57
CA LEU A 3 -6.67 -4.50 34.46
C LEU A 3 -7.75 -4.46 33.38
N LEU A 4 -8.24 -3.26 33.06
CA LEU A 4 -9.15 -3.05 31.94
C LEU A 4 -8.31 -2.73 30.71
N THR A 5 -8.30 -3.63 29.73
CA THR A 5 -7.61 -3.43 28.45
C THR A 5 -8.60 -2.93 27.43
N ILE A 6 -8.38 -1.73 26.91
CA ILE A 6 -9.21 -1.12 25.88
C ILE A 6 -8.42 -1.11 24.57
N LYS A 7 -9.06 -1.52 23.49
CA LYS A 7 -8.49 -1.48 22.16
C LYS A 7 -8.83 -0.17 21.47
N GLY A 8 -7.94 0.25 20.60
CA GLY A 8 -8.09 1.47 19.83
C GLY A 8 -7.13 1.49 18.67
N ILE A 9 -7.34 2.47 17.81
CA ILE A 9 -6.51 2.74 16.65
C ILE A 9 -5.57 3.87 17.02
N TYR A 10 -4.27 3.68 16.78
CA TYR A 10 -3.29 4.74 16.84
C TYR A 10 -2.99 5.25 15.45
N GLU A 11 -3.19 6.55 15.22
CA GLU A 11 -2.90 7.19 13.95
C GLU A 11 -2.36 8.61 14.19
N ASN A 12 -1.19 8.93 13.61
CA ASN A 12 -0.60 10.27 13.63
C ASN A 12 -0.51 10.92 15.03
N GLY A 13 -0.20 10.13 16.07
CA GLY A 13 -0.08 10.64 17.44
C GLY A 13 -1.41 10.74 18.21
N GLN A 14 -2.53 10.34 17.61
CA GLN A 14 -3.84 10.29 18.26
C GLN A 14 -4.29 8.84 18.49
N ILE A 15 -4.94 8.59 19.62
CA ILE A 15 -5.52 7.29 19.96
C ILE A 15 -7.04 7.42 19.93
N SER A 16 -7.68 6.71 19.02
CA SER A 16 -9.14 6.58 18.96
C SER A 16 -9.56 5.28 19.63
N LEU A 17 -10.25 5.37 20.76
CA LEU A 17 -10.74 4.20 21.51
C LEU A 17 -12.03 3.67 20.88
N GLU A 18 -12.16 2.34 20.75
CA GLU A 18 -13.39 1.72 20.24
C GLU A 18 -14.53 1.78 21.26
N GLU A 19 -14.18 1.83 22.55
CA GLU A 19 -15.12 1.84 23.66
C GLU A 19 -15.02 3.12 24.48
N THR A 20 -16.18 3.64 24.89
CA THR A 20 -16.25 4.80 25.78
C THR A 20 -15.93 4.36 27.20
N VAL A 21 -14.88 4.92 27.80
CA VAL A 21 -14.54 4.68 29.20
C VAL A 21 -15.26 5.70 30.08
N PRO A 22 -16.26 5.30 30.88
CA PRO A 22 -16.96 6.23 31.76
C PRO A 22 -16.06 6.57 32.96
N SER A 23 -15.18 7.56 32.81
CA SER A 23 -14.42 8.12 33.93
C SER A 23 -14.76 9.58 34.14
N LYS A 24 -15.12 9.94 35.38
CA LYS A 24 -15.29 11.33 35.83
C LYS A 24 -14.02 11.92 36.44
N LYS A 25 -12.93 11.14 36.51
CA LYS A 25 -11.67 11.51 37.16
C LYS A 25 -10.50 11.30 36.21
N THR A 26 -9.43 12.06 36.41
CA THR A 26 -8.17 11.86 35.69
C THR A 26 -7.56 10.53 36.10
N ILE A 27 -7.26 9.68 35.12
CA ILE A 27 -6.69 8.35 35.33
C ILE A 27 -5.35 8.27 34.57
N SER A 28 -4.33 7.69 35.20
CA SER A 28 -3.07 7.37 34.52
C SER A 28 -3.26 6.10 33.68
N VAL A 29 -2.81 6.14 32.43
CA VAL A 29 -2.96 5.03 31.46
C VAL A 29 -1.60 4.56 30.96
N ILE A 30 -1.48 3.26 30.71
CA ILE A 30 -0.32 2.64 30.04
C ILE A 30 -0.76 2.27 28.64
N VAL A 31 -0.05 2.78 27.63
CA VAL A 31 -0.32 2.49 26.22
C VAL A 31 0.67 1.44 25.73
N THR A 32 0.14 0.33 25.23
CA THR A 32 0.93 -0.75 24.63
C THR A 32 0.58 -0.86 23.15
N PHE A 33 1.55 -0.61 22.28
CA PHE A 33 1.41 -0.83 20.85
C PHE A 33 1.57 -2.31 20.55
N LEU A 34 0.56 -2.91 19.94
CA LEU A 34 0.65 -4.27 19.44
C LEU A 34 1.43 -4.24 18.12
N GLU A 35 2.32 -5.21 17.91
CA GLU A 35 3.01 -5.37 16.64
C GLU A 35 1.99 -5.52 15.51
N GLU A 36 2.07 -4.64 14.50
CA GLU A 36 1.34 -4.84 13.27
C GLU A 36 1.83 -6.15 12.64
N LYS A 37 0.90 -6.98 12.16
CA LYS A 37 1.29 -8.01 11.19
C LYS A 37 2.07 -7.30 10.10
N PRO A 38 3.28 -7.77 9.72
CA PRO A 38 4.08 -7.12 8.71
C PRO A 38 3.17 -6.83 7.52
N PRO A 39 3.11 -5.57 7.04
CA PRO A 39 2.16 -5.17 6.02
C PRO A 39 2.25 -6.20 4.91
N GLY A 40 1.15 -6.92 4.68
CA GLY A 40 1.10 -8.05 3.75
C GLY A 40 1.84 -7.63 2.48
N SER A 41 2.97 -8.30 2.22
CA SER A 41 3.99 -7.94 1.24
C SER A 41 3.39 -7.12 0.12
N LYS A 42 3.71 -5.82 0.03
CA LYS A 42 3.30 -4.99 -1.11
C LYS A 42 3.55 -5.82 -2.36
N LYS A 43 2.47 -6.20 -3.08
CA LYS A 43 2.58 -7.10 -4.25
C LYS A 43 3.65 -6.49 -5.15
N ASN A 44 4.79 -7.16 -5.21
CA ASN A 44 5.94 -6.66 -5.93
C ASN A 44 5.50 -6.57 -7.39
N ILE A 45 5.39 -5.36 -7.95
CA ILE A 45 4.83 -5.14 -9.30
C ILE A 45 5.62 -5.95 -10.34
N PHE A 46 6.89 -6.21 -10.05
CA PHE A 46 7.78 -7.04 -10.85
C PHE A 46 7.50 -8.54 -10.79
N SER A 47 6.63 -9.01 -9.89
CA SER A 47 6.27 -10.44 -9.79
C SER A 47 5.56 -10.97 -11.04
N SER A 48 4.91 -10.09 -11.81
CA SER A 48 4.24 -10.43 -13.07
C SER A 48 5.09 -10.13 -14.32
N PHE A 49 6.29 -9.55 -14.16
CA PHE A 49 7.15 -9.20 -15.29
C PHE A 49 7.93 -10.43 -15.78
N ASN A 50 7.92 -10.68 -17.10
CA ASN A 50 8.69 -11.75 -17.72
C ASN A 50 9.51 -11.21 -18.91
N PHE A 51 10.83 -11.11 -18.71
CA PHE A 51 11.77 -10.57 -19.67
C PHE A 51 11.75 -11.31 -21.02
N LYS A 52 11.64 -12.64 -21.02
CA LYS A 52 11.61 -13.44 -22.25
C LYS A 52 10.36 -13.15 -23.08
N LYS A 53 9.21 -12.99 -22.41
CA LYS A 53 7.94 -12.64 -23.08
C LYS A 53 8.05 -11.25 -23.74
N SER A 54 8.62 -10.27 -23.03
CA SER A 54 8.85 -8.93 -23.59
C SER A 54 9.79 -8.97 -24.80
N GLN A 55 10.87 -9.75 -24.76
CA GLN A 55 11.80 -9.89 -25.88
C GLN A 55 11.14 -10.50 -27.12
N GLN A 56 10.30 -11.53 -26.95
CA GLN A 56 9.55 -12.15 -28.06
C GLN A 56 8.54 -11.19 -28.69
N LEU A 57 7.82 -10.43 -27.87
CA LEU A 57 6.89 -9.40 -28.35
C LEU A 57 7.64 -8.33 -29.15
N SER A 58 8.79 -7.86 -28.65
CA SER A 58 9.62 -6.87 -29.35
C SER A 58 10.22 -7.41 -30.65
N ALA A 59 10.62 -8.69 -30.71
CA ALA A 59 11.14 -9.31 -31.93
C ALA A 59 10.08 -9.43 -33.05
N THR A 60 8.80 -9.43 -32.68
CA THR A 60 7.68 -9.53 -33.64
C THR A 60 7.27 -8.16 -34.19
N LEU A 61 7.64 -7.07 -33.51
CA LEU A 61 7.42 -5.71 -34.00
C LEU A 61 8.36 -5.42 -35.17
N LYS A 62 7.76 -5.22 -36.36
CA LYS A 62 8.49 -4.89 -37.61
C LYS A 62 8.62 -3.39 -37.86
N THR A 63 8.02 -2.56 -37.00
CA THR A 63 8.00 -1.10 -37.16
C THR A 63 8.61 -0.45 -35.93
N SER A 64 9.36 0.63 -36.16
CA SER A 64 9.86 1.46 -35.08
C SER A 64 8.74 2.37 -34.56
N LEU A 65 8.84 2.77 -33.29
CA LEU A 65 8.06 3.86 -32.75
C LEU A 65 8.22 5.13 -33.61
N THR A 66 9.42 5.35 -34.16
CA THR A 66 9.72 6.48 -35.04
C THR A 66 8.91 6.43 -36.33
N ASP A 67 8.71 5.25 -36.92
CA ASP A 67 7.95 5.09 -38.16
C ASP A 67 6.47 5.38 -37.93
N ALA A 68 5.91 4.86 -36.82
CA ALA A 68 4.54 5.13 -36.42
C ALA A 68 4.29 6.63 -36.20
N LEU A 69 5.25 7.33 -35.58
CA LEU A 69 5.16 8.76 -35.31
C LEU A 69 5.30 9.60 -36.59
N ILE A 70 6.12 9.15 -37.56
CA ILE A 70 6.21 9.77 -38.88
C ILE A 70 4.91 9.58 -39.67
N GLU A 71 4.30 8.40 -39.62
CA GLU A 71 3.01 8.15 -40.27
C GLU A 71 1.89 9.02 -39.70
N GLU A 72 1.82 9.15 -38.38
CA GLU A 72 0.85 10.01 -37.70
C GLU A 72 0.95 11.46 -38.20
N ARG A 73 2.18 11.99 -38.32
CA ARG A 73 2.41 13.36 -38.83
C ARG A 73 2.17 13.55 -40.33
N ARG A 74 2.17 12.48 -41.12
CA ARG A 74 1.86 12.53 -42.56
C ARG A 74 0.36 12.40 -42.84
N LYS A 75 -0.40 11.82 -41.90
CA LYS A 75 -1.84 11.59 -42.00
C LYS A 75 -2.68 12.72 -41.39
N GLY A 76 -2.09 13.58 -40.56
CA GLY A 76 -2.68 14.82 -40.05
C GLY A 76 -2.36 16.02 -40.94
#